data_AF-A0A968YRG2-F1
#
_entry.id   AF-A0A968YRG2-F1
#
_cell.length_a   1.000
_cell.length_b   1.000
_cell.length_c   1.000
_cell.angle_alpha   90.00
_cell.angle_beta   90.00
_cell.angle_gamma   90.00
#
_symmetry.space_group_name_H-M   'P 1'
#
loop_
_entity.id
_entity.type
_entity.pdbx_description
1 polymer ?
#
loop_
_entity_poly.entity_id
_entity_poly.type
_entity_poly.pdbx_seq_one_letter_code
_entity_poly.pdbx_strand_id
1 'polypeptide(L)'
;MEEIVSTTTIAMRLQYSGGELLGSKFQVFGVNIEVAISPQVGLFVRYGYGFYPNTILGDIRPQYWSAGIAFQDLFTKSDLAGIGIAQPFLLKEVGNASQTNFEAFYNIPISENLRITPILQVITNPANQSSNSTIVTGTLRAVFSF
;
A
#
# COMPACT_ATOMS: atom_id res chain seq x y z
N MET A 1 -37.13 -3.13 14.44
CA MET A 1 -35.77 -3.65 14.22
C MET A 1 -35.49 -3.45 12.74
N GLU A 2 -34.59 -2.55 12.42
CA GLU A 2 -34.19 -2.31 11.02
C GLU A 2 -33.10 -3.33 10.69
N GLU A 3 -33.40 -4.21 9.73
CA GLU A 3 -32.47 -5.21 9.24
C GLU A 3 -31.39 -4.49 8.42
N ILE A 4 -30.19 -4.33 9.00
CA ILE A 4 -29.07 -3.74 8.26
C ILE A 4 -28.61 -4.79 7.25
N VAL A 5 -29.17 -4.73 6.04
CA VAL A 5 -28.69 -5.52 4.90
C VAL A 5 -27.28 -5.04 4.58
N SER A 6 -26.28 -5.87 4.92
CA SER A 6 -24.88 -5.59 4.61
C SER A 6 -24.65 -5.73 3.11
N THR A 7 -24.74 -4.62 2.38
CA THR A 7 -24.45 -4.60 0.94
C THR A 7 -22.94 -4.55 0.72
N THR A 8 -22.36 -5.66 0.28
CA THR A 8 -20.97 -5.68 -0.19
C THR A 8 -20.82 -4.73 -1.37
N THR A 9 -19.89 -3.77 -1.25
CA THR A 9 -19.61 -2.80 -2.32
C THR A 9 -18.23 -3.04 -2.88
N ILE A 10 -18.10 -3.03 -4.20
CA ILE A 10 -16.84 -3.23 -4.92
C ILE A 10 -16.56 -2.00 -5.77
N ALA A 11 -15.33 -1.50 -5.69
CA ALA A 11 -14.83 -0.45 -6.56
C ALA A 11 -13.57 -0.93 -7.28
N MET A 12 -13.48 -0.63 -8.59
CA MET A 12 -12.29 -0.91 -9.40
C MET A 12 -11.83 0.38 -10.07
N ARG A 13 -10.52 0.59 -10.13
CA ARG A 13 -9.89 1.70 -10.84
C ARG A 13 -8.74 1.20 -11.70
N LEU A 14 -8.73 1.61 -12.96
CA LEU A 14 -7.64 1.36 -13.91
C LEU A 14 -6.84 2.65 -14.11
N GLN A 15 -5.53 2.53 -14.23
CA GLN A 15 -4.62 3.65 -14.42
C GLN A 15 -3.59 3.30 -15.49
N TYR A 16 -3.28 4.27 -16.34
CA TYR A 16 -2.19 4.21 -17.29
C TYR A 16 -1.34 5.48 -17.17
N SER A 17 -0.03 5.32 -17.27
CA SER A 17 0.93 6.42 -17.33
C SER A 17 2.01 6.09 -18.33
N GLY A 18 2.50 7.09 -19.05
CA GLY A 18 3.63 6.94 -19.95
C GLY A 18 4.35 8.26 -20.11
N GLY A 19 5.61 8.19 -20.53
CA GLY A 19 6.45 9.36 -20.67
C GLY A 19 7.86 9.00 -21.08
N GLU A 20 8.76 9.96 -20.89
CA GLU A 20 10.19 9.82 -21.14
C GLU A 20 10.96 10.28 -19.90
N LEU A 21 11.97 9.51 -19.51
CA LEU A 21 12.84 9.77 -18.37
C LEU A 21 14.28 9.45 -18.78
N LEU A 22 15.18 10.41 -18.65
CA LEU A 22 16.61 10.24 -18.98
C LEU A 22 16.84 9.71 -20.42
N GLY A 23 16.00 10.12 -21.38
CA GLY A 23 16.07 9.67 -22.78
C GLY A 23 15.48 8.27 -23.04
N SER A 24 14.91 7.62 -22.02
CA SER A 24 14.23 6.32 -22.13
C SER A 24 12.72 6.52 -21.98
N LYS A 25 11.93 5.89 -22.85
CA LYS A 25 10.47 5.89 -22.73
C LYS A 25 10.03 4.93 -21.63
N PHE A 26 8.88 5.19 -21.03
CA PHE A 26 8.23 4.24 -20.14
C PHE A 26 6.72 4.20 -20.36
N GLN A 27 6.13 3.06 -20.02
CA GLN A 27 4.69 2.83 -19.98
C GLN A 27 4.36 2.01 -18.74
N VAL A 28 3.31 2.37 -18.01
CA VAL A 28 2.89 1.72 -16.78
C VAL A 28 1.38 1.58 -16.77
N PHE A 29 0.91 0.40 -16.38
CA PHE A 29 -0.49 0.09 -16.15
C PHE A 29 -0.68 -0.27 -14.69
N GLY A 30 -1.82 0.13 -14.12
CA GLY A 30 -2.19 -0.16 -12.75
C GLY A 30 -3.67 -0.52 -12.61
N VAL A 31 -3.95 -1.41 -11.68
CA VAL A 31 -5.30 -1.75 -11.25
C VAL A 31 -5.39 -1.68 -9.74
N ASN A 32 -6.46 -1.06 -9.24
CA ASN A 32 -6.79 -0.98 -7.83
C ASN A 32 -8.20 -1.55 -7.65
N ILE A 33 -8.37 -2.46 -6.70
CA ILE A 33 -9.65 -3.08 -6.34
C ILE A 33 -9.86 -2.87 -4.84
N GLU A 34 -11.04 -2.41 -4.47
CA GLU A 34 -11.47 -2.20 -3.09
C GLU A 34 -12.80 -2.90 -2.87
N VAL A 35 -12.92 -3.60 -1.74
CA VAL A 35 -14.12 -4.34 -1.36
C VAL A 35 -14.51 -3.95 0.05
N ALA A 36 -15.68 -3.35 0.24
CA ALA A 36 -16.31 -3.19 1.54
C ALA A 36 -17.09 -4.47 1.85
N ILE A 37 -16.58 -5.30 2.75
CA ILE A 37 -17.24 -6.54 3.18
C ILE A 37 -18.44 -6.20 4.07
N SER A 38 -18.24 -5.21 4.93
CA SER A 38 -19.25 -4.63 5.84
C SER A 38 -18.97 -3.13 5.98
N PRO A 39 -19.84 -2.36 6.66
CA PRO A 39 -19.56 -0.96 6.95
C PRO A 39 -18.24 -0.73 7.70
N GLN A 40 -17.78 -1.73 8.49
CA GLN A 40 -16.58 -1.65 9.32
C GLN A 40 -15.35 -2.28 8.67
N VAL A 41 -15.49 -3.19 7.70
CA VAL A 41 -14.35 -3.97 7.19
C VAL A 41 -14.19 -3.77 5.68
N GLY A 42 -13.01 -3.27 5.30
CA GLY A 42 -12.62 -3.08 3.91
C GLY A 42 -11.35 -3.86 3.55
N LEU A 43 -11.30 -4.37 2.32
CA LEU A 43 -10.10 -4.93 1.70
C LEU A 43 -9.67 -4.07 0.53
N PHE A 44 -8.37 -4.05 0.26
CA PHE A 44 -7.84 -3.53 -0.99
C PHE A 44 -6.77 -4.44 -1.59
N VAL A 45 -6.69 -4.43 -2.92
CA VAL A 45 -5.61 -5.03 -3.70
C VAL A 45 -5.21 -4.03 -4.78
N ARG A 46 -3.91 -3.92 -5.03
CA ARG A 46 -3.33 -3.10 -6.10
C ARG A 46 -2.28 -3.90 -6.82
N TYR A 47 -2.23 -3.77 -8.14
CA TYR A 47 -1.19 -4.36 -8.98
C TYR A 47 -0.77 -3.35 -10.05
N GLY A 48 0.52 -3.28 -10.32
CA GLY A 48 1.11 -2.42 -11.33
C GLY A 48 2.14 -3.17 -12.17
N TYR A 49 2.18 -2.85 -13.46
CA TYR A 49 3.13 -3.42 -14.41
C TYR A 49 3.69 -2.32 -15.31
N GLY A 50 5.01 -2.25 -15.40
CA GLY A 50 5.73 -1.27 -16.20
C GLY A 50 6.55 -1.88 -17.31
N PHE A 51 6.82 -1.10 -18.34
CA PHE A 51 7.76 -1.39 -19.41
C PHE A 51 8.66 -0.18 -19.65
N TYR A 52 9.96 -0.37 -19.48
CA TYR A 52 10.98 0.66 -19.62
C TYR A 52 12.10 0.13 -20.53
N PRO A 53 12.05 0.40 -21.84
CA PRO A 53 13.13 0.04 -22.75
C PRO A 53 14.38 0.90 -22.57
N ASN A 54 15.55 0.38 -22.91
CA ASN A 54 16.81 1.14 -22.98
C ASN A 54 17.21 1.85 -21.67
N THR A 55 17.03 1.20 -20.52
CA THR A 55 17.58 1.70 -19.25
C THR A 55 19.06 1.31 -19.10
N ILE A 56 19.73 1.82 -18.06
CA ILE A 56 21.10 1.39 -17.71
C ILE A 56 21.20 -0.11 -17.37
N LEU A 57 20.07 -0.76 -17.04
CA LEU A 57 19.95 -2.19 -16.76
C LEU A 57 19.42 -2.97 -17.97
N GLY A 58 19.29 -2.35 -19.14
CA GLY A 58 18.62 -2.89 -20.31
C GLY A 58 17.11 -2.66 -20.29
N ASP A 59 16.37 -3.51 -21.00
CA ASP A 59 14.90 -3.46 -21.02
C ASP A 59 14.34 -4.08 -19.74
N ILE A 60 13.68 -3.27 -18.92
CA ILE A 60 13.14 -3.73 -17.63
C ILE A 60 11.62 -3.72 -17.62
N ARG A 61 11.05 -4.65 -16.83
CA ARG A 61 9.61 -4.85 -16.67
C ARG A 61 9.23 -4.89 -15.19
N PRO A 62 9.31 -3.75 -14.49
CA PRO A 62 9.05 -3.72 -13.05
C PRO A 62 7.59 -4.05 -12.77
N GLN A 63 7.37 -4.82 -11.71
CA GLN A 63 6.04 -5.08 -11.17
C GLN A 63 5.90 -4.51 -9.77
N TYR A 64 4.66 -4.17 -9.41
CA TYR A 64 4.28 -3.67 -8.10
C TYR A 64 3.03 -4.43 -7.65
N TRP A 65 2.95 -4.78 -6.38
CA TRP A 65 1.66 -5.14 -5.79
C TRP A 65 1.57 -4.74 -4.33
N SER A 66 0.34 -4.54 -3.87
CA SER A 66 0.03 -4.38 -2.45
C SER A 66 -1.36 -4.88 -2.14
N ALA A 67 -1.56 -5.40 -0.95
CA ALA A 67 -2.86 -5.77 -0.44
C ALA A 67 -2.98 -5.41 1.04
N GLY A 68 -4.21 -5.25 1.52
CA GLY A 68 -4.43 -4.98 2.92
C GLY A 68 -5.89 -5.05 3.33
N ILE A 69 -6.08 -4.94 4.64
CA ILE A 69 -7.36 -4.92 5.32
C ILE A 69 -7.41 -3.69 6.23
N ALA A 70 -8.57 -3.05 6.29
CA ALA A 70 -8.83 -1.91 7.14
C ALA A 70 -10.11 -2.15 7.96
N PHE A 71 -10.09 -1.66 9.19
CA PHE A 71 -11.17 -1.78 10.16
C PHE A 71 -11.55 -0.38 10.64
N GLN A 72 -12.79 0.02 10.42
CA GLN A 72 -13.39 1.21 11.02
C GLN A 72 -14.10 0.82 12.31
N ASP A 73 -14.04 1.70 13.31
CA ASP A 73 -14.72 1.52 14.60
C ASP A 73 -14.33 0.21 15.30
N LEU A 74 -13.04 -0.17 15.26
CA LEU A 74 -12.53 -1.44 15.78
C LEU A 74 -12.61 -1.52 17.31
N PHE A 75 -12.24 -0.45 18.01
CA PHE A 75 -12.29 -0.41 19.49
C PHE A 75 -13.06 0.81 20.02
N THR A 76 -13.05 1.91 19.29
CA THR A 76 -13.67 3.19 19.62
C THR A 76 -14.35 3.79 18.40
N LYS A 77 -15.39 4.59 18.62
CA LYS A 77 -16.08 5.25 17.50
C LYS A 77 -15.13 6.16 16.74
N SER A 78 -15.19 6.05 15.42
CA SER A 78 -14.39 6.78 14.44
C SER A 78 -12.89 6.51 14.52
N ASP A 79 -12.45 5.38 15.07
CA ASP A 79 -11.07 4.92 14.85
C ASP A 79 -10.91 4.22 13.49
N LEU A 80 -9.65 4.04 13.08
CA LEU A 80 -9.30 3.28 11.89
C LEU A 80 -8.02 2.49 12.14
N ALA A 81 -8.09 1.16 12.03
CA ALA A 81 -6.93 0.29 12.04
C ALA A 81 -6.68 -0.28 10.63
N GLY A 82 -5.45 -0.66 10.34
CA GLY A 82 -5.15 -1.37 9.11
C GLY A 82 -3.86 -2.16 9.16
N ILE A 83 -3.81 -3.22 8.36
CA ILE A 83 -2.62 -4.02 8.10
C ILE A 83 -2.47 -4.16 6.59
N GLY A 84 -1.23 -4.00 6.12
CA GLY A 84 -0.91 -4.08 4.70
C GLY A 84 0.40 -4.81 4.43
N ILE A 85 0.49 -5.35 3.22
CA ILE A 85 1.69 -5.94 2.65
C ILE A 85 1.90 -5.39 1.24
N ALA A 86 3.15 -5.13 0.88
CA ALA A 86 3.50 -4.65 -0.46
C ALA A 86 4.86 -5.15 -0.92
N GLN A 87 5.01 -5.36 -2.22
CA GLN A 87 6.31 -5.46 -2.87
C GLN A 87 6.40 -4.31 -3.89
N PRO A 88 7.14 -3.23 -3.57
CA PRO A 88 7.05 -2.00 -4.32
C PRO A 88 7.79 -2.04 -5.67
N PHE A 89 8.82 -2.88 -5.78
CA PHE A 89 9.64 -2.95 -6.99
C PHE A 89 10.17 -4.37 -7.21
N LEU A 90 9.34 -5.20 -7.85
CA LEU A 90 9.71 -6.54 -8.29
C LEU A 90 10.44 -6.45 -9.62
N LEU A 91 11.76 -6.51 -9.55
CA LEU A 91 12.64 -6.46 -10.71
C LEU A 91 13.92 -7.24 -10.43
N LYS A 92 14.27 -8.21 -11.30
CA LYS A 92 15.41 -9.12 -11.09
C LYS A 92 16.76 -8.43 -11.34
N GLU A 93 16.73 -7.35 -12.10
CA GLU A 93 17.89 -6.58 -12.53
C GLU A 93 18.44 -5.68 -11.42
N VAL A 94 17.68 -5.46 -10.33
CA VAL A 94 18.07 -4.57 -9.22
C VAL A 94 18.67 -5.32 -8.05
N GLY A 95 18.39 -6.63 -7.90
CA GLY A 95 18.94 -7.40 -6.79
C GLY A 95 18.58 -8.88 -6.83
N ASN A 96 19.09 -9.61 -5.85
CA ASN A 96 18.98 -11.08 -5.75
C ASN A 96 17.81 -11.55 -4.87
N ALA A 97 16.98 -10.63 -4.37
CA ALA A 97 15.81 -10.91 -3.55
C ALA A 97 14.68 -9.94 -3.88
N SER A 98 13.49 -10.17 -3.30
CA SER A 98 12.37 -9.23 -3.39
C SER A 98 12.18 -8.52 -2.06
N GLN A 99 12.15 -7.19 -2.11
CA GLN A 99 11.78 -6.37 -0.97
C GLN A 99 10.29 -6.58 -0.65
N THR A 100 9.98 -6.86 0.61
CA THR A 100 8.60 -6.95 1.10
C THR A 100 8.42 -6.01 2.28
N ASN A 101 7.41 -5.14 2.17
CA ASN A 101 7.02 -4.20 3.20
C ASN A 101 5.77 -4.74 3.88
N PHE A 102 5.79 -4.77 5.21
CA PHE A 102 4.62 -4.99 6.05
C PHE A 102 4.35 -3.70 6.82
N GLU A 103 3.08 -3.36 6.99
CA GLU A 103 2.67 -2.21 7.77
C GLU A 103 1.47 -2.56 8.63
N ALA A 104 1.45 -2.06 9.86
CA ALA A 104 0.28 -2.01 10.70
C ALA A 104 0.15 -0.61 11.31
N PHE A 105 -1.07 -0.08 11.37
CA PHE A 105 -1.33 1.21 12.00
C PHE A 105 -2.64 1.19 12.78
N TYR A 106 -2.76 2.12 13.72
CA TYR A 106 -4.01 2.38 14.42
C TYR A 106 -4.20 3.88 14.62
N ASN A 107 -5.23 4.44 13.99
CA ASN A 107 -5.57 5.85 14.05
C ASN A 107 -6.61 6.10 15.15
N ILE A 108 -6.19 6.81 16.18
CA ILE A 108 -6.93 7.05 17.43
C ILE A 108 -7.50 8.47 17.40
N PRO A 109 -8.84 8.64 17.46
CA PRO A 109 -9.48 9.95 17.62
C PRO A 109 -9.40 10.40 19.08
N ILE A 110 -8.37 11.20 19.42
CA ILE A 110 -8.17 11.69 20.79
C ILE A 110 -9.22 12.76 21.15
N SER A 111 -9.54 13.62 20.18
CA SER A 111 -10.63 14.61 20.25
C SER A 111 -11.09 14.99 18.84
N GLU A 112 -12.09 15.89 18.73
CA GLU A 112 -12.54 16.46 17.46
C GLU A 112 -11.41 17.14 16.65
N ASN A 113 -10.37 17.61 17.34
CA ASN A 113 -9.28 18.39 16.75
C ASN A 113 -7.94 17.65 16.74
N LEU A 114 -7.83 16.45 17.32
CA LEU A 114 -6.57 15.72 17.43
C LEU A 114 -6.74 14.23 17.15
N ARG A 115 -5.94 13.72 16.22
CA ARG A 115 -5.80 12.28 15.97
C ARG A 115 -4.34 11.86 16.07
N ILE A 116 -4.09 10.74 16.73
CA ILE A 116 -2.76 10.13 16.86
C ILE A 116 -2.74 8.79 16.13
N THR A 117 -1.68 8.48 15.40
CA THR A 117 -1.51 7.22 14.67
C THR A 117 -0.13 6.62 14.93
N PRO A 118 0.02 5.67 15.86
CA PRO A 118 1.14 4.74 15.82
C PRO A 118 1.12 3.90 14.54
N ILE A 119 2.28 3.71 13.95
CA ILE A 119 2.52 2.91 12.74
C ILE A 119 3.78 2.07 12.98
N LEU A 120 3.69 0.78 12.69
CA LEU A 120 4.83 -0.14 12.66
C LEU A 120 5.05 -0.58 11.21
N GLN A 121 6.27 -0.47 10.72
CA GLN A 121 6.65 -1.02 9.42
C GLN A 121 7.82 -1.99 9.57
N VAL A 122 7.78 -3.08 8.80
CA VAL A 122 8.86 -4.05 8.68
C VAL A 122 9.19 -4.22 7.20
N ILE A 123 10.44 -4.01 6.83
CA ILE A 123 10.90 -4.09 5.44
C ILE A 123 11.99 -5.15 5.36
N THR A 124 11.70 -6.27 4.70
CA THR A 124 12.66 -7.34 4.45
C THR A 124 13.36 -7.12 3.11
N ASN A 125 14.61 -7.57 3.00
CA ASN A 125 15.45 -7.43 1.80
C ASN A 125 15.42 -6.02 1.18
N PRO A 126 15.65 -4.95 1.96
CA PRO A 126 15.54 -3.59 1.44
C PRO A 126 16.49 -3.40 0.25
N ALA A 127 16.03 -2.64 -0.74
CA ALA A 127 16.69 -2.47 -2.04
C ALA A 127 16.86 -3.78 -2.84
N ASN A 128 16.01 -4.79 -2.59
CA ASN A 128 16.02 -6.09 -3.27
C ASN A 128 17.29 -6.93 -3.04
N GLN A 129 18.00 -6.73 -1.91
CA GLN A 129 19.21 -7.48 -1.56
C GLN A 129 18.98 -8.39 -0.36
N SER A 130 19.23 -9.70 -0.51
CA SER A 130 19.10 -10.68 0.59
C SER A 130 20.14 -10.50 1.70
N SER A 131 21.28 -9.86 1.38
CA SER A 131 22.33 -9.55 2.37
C SER A 131 21.97 -8.36 3.25
N ASN A 132 20.97 -7.55 2.89
CA ASN A 132 20.57 -6.41 3.68
C ASN A 132 19.67 -6.84 4.85
N SER A 133 20.01 -6.36 6.04
CA SER A 133 19.22 -6.64 7.25
C SER A 133 17.82 -6.01 7.17
N THR A 134 16.84 -6.70 7.78
CA THR A 134 15.48 -6.19 7.92
C THR A 134 15.47 -4.84 8.63
N ILE A 135 14.71 -3.90 8.08
CA ILE A 135 14.46 -2.59 8.70
C ILE A 135 13.15 -2.68 9.46
N VAL A 136 13.14 -2.18 10.71
CA VAL A 136 11.93 -2.03 11.52
C VAL A 136 11.80 -0.57 11.90
N THR A 137 10.65 0.03 11.62
CA THR A 137 10.37 1.44 11.95
C THR A 137 9.12 1.55 12.82
N GLY A 138 9.23 2.31 13.91
CA GLY A 138 8.09 2.79 14.67
C GLY A 138 7.89 4.26 14.37
N THR A 139 6.71 4.63 13.87
CA THR A 139 6.36 6.01 13.54
C THR A 139 5.14 6.43 14.36
N LEU A 140 5.14 7.69 14.82
CA LEU A 140 3.98 8.30 15.46
C LEU A 140 3.57 9.53 14.66
N ARG A 141 2.35 9.52 14.11
CA ARG A 141 1.75 10.66 13.40
C ARG A 141 0.72 11.34 14.27
N ALA A 142 0.79 12.66 14.39
CA ALA A 142 -0.27 13.49 14.99
C ALA A 142 -0.87 14.41 13.93
N VAL A 143 -2.19 14.51 13.88
CA VAL A 143 -2.93 15.39 12.96
C VAL A 143 -3.81 16.31 13.79
N PHE A 144 -3.67 17.62 13.57
CA PHE A 144 -4.47 18.66 14.19
C PHE A 144 -5.42 19.28 13.16
N SER A 145 -6.69 19.48 13.55
CA SER A 145 -7.71 20.13 12.72
C SER A 145 -8.23 21.39 13.41
N PHE A 146 -8.45 22.47 12.66
CA PHE A 146 -8.87 23.79 13.16
C PHE A 146 -10.07 24.33 12.39
#